data_AF-A0A8H8D6Y8-F1
#
_entry.id   AF-A0A8H8D6Y8-F1
#
_cell.length_a   1.000
_cell.length_b   1.000
_cell.length_c   1.000
_cell.angle_alpha   90.00
_cell.angle_beta   90.00
_cell.angle_gamma   90.00
#
_symmetry.space_group_name_H-M   'P 1'
#
loop_
_entity.id
_entity.type
_entity.pdbx_description
1 polymer ?
#
loop_
_entity_poly.entity_id
_entity_poly.type
_entity_poly.pdbx_seq_one_letter_code
_entity_poly.pdbx_strand_id
1 'polypeptide(L)'
;MLCMIFPHTLYHPEQNFQARFIVMPTQSGLINTTPLAIQYDRVLQDPYEDSTIGLWDSLLNVYFDANSWIVTPQKPQETNTRPNFVIERLWENNTFIKVIVVEAKPQQQTMEQDHQTDEQLLSYSLNALHTGQQKGQRKIYALRVVGVYIMTYMVSINQPSLTPMVSDYMDSKQHAAAIVQIFDTIKAADVLVP
;
A
#
# COMPACT_ATOMS: atom_id res chain seq x y z
N MET A 1 -43.13 22.36 -61.74
CA MET A 1 -42.27 21.16 -61.76
C MET A 1 -40.83 21.61 -61.79
N LEU A 2 -40.12 21.58 -60.65
CA LEU A 2 -38.68 21.36 -60.53
C LEU A 2 -38.30 21.38 -59.04
N CYS A 3 -37.76 20.26 -58.54
CA CYS A 3 -36.91 20.22 -57.35
C CYS A 3 -35.62 20.99 -57.63
N MET A 4 -35.14 21.78 -56.67
CA MET A 4 -33.70 22.02 -56.52
C MET A 4 -33.33 22.14 -55.03
N ILE A 5 -32.41 21.24 -54.67
CA ILE A 5 -31.64 21.13 -53.44
C ILE A 5 -30.44 22.07 -53.55
N PHE A 6 -30.05 22.74 -52.46
CA PHE A 6 -28.76 23.45 -52.31
C PHE A 6 -28.35 23.49 -50.81
N PRO A 7 -27.05 23.67 -50.47
CA PRO A 7 -26.26 22.63 -49.82
C PRO A 7 -25.73 23.00 -48.40
N HIS A 8 -25.15 22.02 -47.72
CA HIS A 8 -24.10 22.19 -46.70
C HIS A 8 -23.02 23.17 -47.20
N THR A 9 -22.37 24.06 -46.45
CA THR A 9 -21.78 24.00 -45.10
C THR A 9 -21.20 25.41 -44.83
N LEU A 10 -21.00 25.84 -43.57
CA LEU A 10 -19.86 26.62 -43.02
C LEU A 10 -20.31 27.29 -41.70
N TYR A 11 -20.03 26.68 -40.55
CA TYR A 11 -18.89 26.97 -39.67
C TYR A 11 -18.98 28.34 -38.95
N HIS A 12 -19.51 28.32 -37.73
CA HIS A 12 -18.86 28.90 -36.54
C HIS A 12 -19.69 28.57 -35.29
N PRO A 13 -19.43 27.43 -34.60
CA PRO A 13 -19.71 27.35 -33.18
C PRO A 13 -18.47 27.80 -32.43
N GLU A 14 -18.67 28.81 -31.58
CA GLU A 14 -17.79 29.15 -30.48
C GLU A 14 -17.32 27.88 -29.78
N GLN A 15 -16.02 27.83 -29.52
CA GLN A 15 -15.35 26.78 -28.77
C GLN A 15 -15.85 26.77 -27.33
N ASN A 16 -17.05 26.26 -27.09
CA ASN A 16 -17.38 25.65 -25.82
C ASN A 16 -16.77 24.25 -25.85
N PHE A 17 -15.51 24.21 -25.45
CA PHE A 17 -14.83 23.01 -25.02
C PHE A 17 -15.54 22.52 -23.74
N GLN A 18 -16.76 22.01 -23.89
CA GLN A 18 -17.29 21.08 -22.93
C GLN A 18 -16.42 19.84 -23.06
N ALA A 19 -15.35 19.84 -22.27
CA ALA A 19 -14.69 18.62 -21.85
C ALA A 19 -15.82 17.69 -21.43
N ARG A 20 -16.14 16.74 -22.31
CA ARG A 20 -16.95 15.60 -21.96
C ARG A 20 -16.15 14.95 -20.84
N PHE A 21 -16.55 15.23 -19.60
CA PHE A 21 -16.19 14.40 -18.48
C PHE A 21 -16.67 13.02 -18.87
N ILE A 22 -15.76 12.22 -19.42
CA ILE A 22 -15.84 10.79 -19.29
C ILE A 22 -15.88 10.61 -17.79
N VAL A 23 -17.08 10.37 -17.27
CA VAL A 23 -17.27 9.92 -15.89
C VAL A 23 -16.54 8.59 -15.85
N MET A 24 -15.26 8.63 -15.52
CA MET A 24 -14.55 7.44 -15.09
C MET A 24 -15.34 6.96 -13.86
N PRO A 25 -15.66 5.66 -13.77
CA PRO A 25 -16.28 5.12 -12.56
C PRO A 25 -15.42 5.60 -11.39
N THR A 26 -16.04 6.29 -10.45
CA THR A 26 -15.36 6.77 -9.25
C THR A 26 -14.64 5.57 -8.64
N GLN A 27 -13.31 5.68 -8.56
CA GLN A 27 -12.39 4.69 -7.99
C GLN A 27 -12.57 4.56 -6.47
N SER A 28 -13.81 4.49 -5.99
CA SER A 28 -14.17 4.43 -4.57
C SER A 28 -13.78 3.10 -3.90
N GLY A 29 -12.87 2.34 -4.51
CA GLY A 29 -12.34 1.09 -3.99
C GLY A 29 -11.00 0.69 -4.61
N LEU A 30 -10.23 1.59 -5.24
CA LEU A 30 -8.87 1.27 -5.69
C LEU A 30 -7.85 1.95 -4.76
N ILE A 31 -7.01 1.15 -4.10
CA ILE A 31 -5.93 1.65 -3.25
C ILE A 31 -4.87 2.31 -4.17
N ASN A 32 -4.77 3.65 -4.12
CA ASN A 32 -3.81 4.39 -4.92
C ASN A 32 -2.47 4.53 -4.16
N THR A 33 -1.49 3.71 -4.54
CA THR A 33 -0.13 3.70 -3.98
C THR A 33 0.84 4.64 -4.70
N THR A 34 0.40 5.31 -5.78
CA THR A 34 1.23 6.24 -6.57
C THR A 34 1.85 7.36 -5.72
N PRO A 35 1.12 8.01 -4.79
CA PRO A 35 1.73 9.03 -3.93
C PRO A 35 2.86 8.47 -3.06
N LEU A 36 2.73 7.24 -2.56
CA LEU A 36 3.78 6.57 -1.77
C LEU A 36 5.02 6.34 -2.63
N ALA A 37 4.85 5.80 -3.85
CA ALA A 37 5.93 5.57 -4.81
C ALA A 37 6.75 6.84 -5.06
N ILE A 38 6.07 7.94 -5.38
CA ILE A 38 6.70 9.25 -5.63
C ILE A 38 7.47 9.71 -4.41
N GLN A 39 6.92 9.57 -3.20
CA GLN A 39 7.60 10.02 -2.00
C GLN A 39 8.83 9.17 -1.67
N TYR A 40 8.78 7.85 -1.89
CA TYR A 40 9.95 6.99 -1.71
C TYR A 40 11.10 7.35 -2.66
N ASP A 41 10.79 7.70 -3.91
CA ASP A 41 11.79 8.18 -4.86
C ASP A 41 12.39 9.54 -4.46
N ARG A 42 11.60 10.41 -3.80
CA ARG A 42 12.08 11.70 -3.28
C ARG A 42 12.97 11.55 -2.04
N VAL A 43 12.62 10.67 -1.11
CA VAL A 43 13.42 10.38 0.09
C VAL A 43 14.83 9.89 -0.27
N LEU A 44 15.00 9.18 -1.40
CA LEU A 44 16.34 8.86 -1.91
C LEU A 44 17.19 10.09 -2.25
N GLN A 45 16.55 11.14 -2.76
CA GLN A 45 17.21 12.34 -3.24
C GLN A 45 17.43 13.33 -2.09
N ASP A 46 16.50 13.38 -1.13
CA ASP A 46 16.58 14.15 0.10
C ASP A 46 16.06 13.31 1.30
N PRO A 47 16.96 12.70 2.09
CA PRO A 47 16.61 11.86 3.24
C PRO A 47 15.86 12.60 4.37
N TYR A 48 15.78 13.93 4.32
CA TYR A 48 15.03 14.73 5.30
C TYR A 48 13.58 14.99 4.87
N GLU A 49 13.19 14.65 3.63
CA GLU A 49 11.84 14.83 3.10
C GLU A 49 10.92 13.63 3.44
N ASP A 50 10.63 13.40 4.73
CA ASP A 50 9.82 12.23 5.12
C ASP A 50 8.33 12.56 5.34
N SER A 51 7.60 12.79 4.24
CA SER A 51 6.13 12.92 4.25
C SER A 51 5.40 11.59 4.07
N THR A 52 6.11 10.47 4.02
CA THR A 52 5.56 9.13 3.76
C THR A 52 4.57 8.68 4.83
N ILE A 53 4.74 9.13 6.07
CA ILE A 53 3.84 8.84 7.20
C ILE A 53 2.44 9.38 6.92
N GLY A 54 2.33 10.65 6.51
CA GLY A 54 1.03 11.27 6.23
C GLY A 54 0.30 10.61 5.06
N LEU A 55 1.05 10.05 4.10
CA LEU A 55 0.49 9.28 2.99
C LEU A 55 0.00 7.90 3.43
N TRP A 56 0.75 7.21 4.30
CA TRP A 56 0.28 5.97 4.93
C TRP A 56 -0.94 6.23 5.81
N ASP A 57 -0.92 7.23 6.67
CA ASP A 57 -2.07 7.60 7.51
C ASP A 57 -3.30 7.90 6.64
N SER A 58 -3.15 8.66 5.56
CA SER A 58 -4.24 8.91 4.60
C SER A 58 -4.77 7.60 3.99
N LEU A 59 -3.88 6.72 3.55
CA LEU A 59 -4.26 5.42 2.99
C LEU A 59 -4.98 4.56 4.03
N LEU A 60 -4.43 4.40 5.24
CA LEU A 60 -5.08 3.62 6.28
C LEU A 60 -6.41 4.22 6.73
N ASN A 61 -6.53 5.54 6.82
CA ASN A 61 -7.78 6.21 7.18
C ASN A 61 -8.90 5.92 6.16
N VAL A 62 -8.57 5.80 4.88
CA VAL A 62 -9.53 5.44 3.84
C VAL A 62 -10.00 3.98 3.99
N TYR A 63 -9.13 3.06 4.43
CA TYR A 63 -9.39 1.62 4.33
C TYR A 63 -9.62 0.88 5.67
N PHE A 64 -8.99 1.29 6.77
CA PHE A 64 -8.93 0.55 8.03
C PHE A 64 -9.79 1.09 9.19
N ASP A 65 -10.51 2.21 9.00
CA ASP A 65 -11.17 2.99 10.08
C ASP A 65 -10.13 3.56 11.08
N ALA A 66 -9.84 4.85 10.91
CA ALA A 66 -8.73 5.60 11.51
C ALA A 66 -8.53 5.40 13.02
N ASN A 67 -9.62 5.18 13.76
CA ASN A 67 -9.60 5.27 15.22
C ASN A 67 -8.94 4.08 15.91
N SER A 68 -8.68 2.99 15.19
CA SER A 68 -8.09 1.76 15.75
C SER A 68 -6.70 1.45 15.22
N TRP A 69 -6.10 2.29 14.38
CA TRP A 69 -4.82 2.01 13.72
C TRP A 69 -3.84 3.16 13.87
N ILE A 70 -2.55 2.83 14.06
CA ILE A 70 -1.46 3.81 14.17
C ILE A 70 -0.34 3.42 13.22
N VAL A 71 0.13 4.38 12.42
CA VAL A 71 1.39 4.26 11.66
C VAL A 71 2.52 4.82 12.49
N THR A 72 3.44 3.95 12.89
CA THR A 72 4.64 4.35 13.62
C THR A 72 5.83 4.31 12.66
N PRO A 73 6.34 5.46 12.18
CA PRO A 73 7.62 5.48 11.46
C PRO A 73 8.73 4.97 12.37
N GLN A 74 9.63 4.18 11.84
CA GLN A 74 10.90 3.95 12.52
C GLN A 74 11.91 4.86 11.86
N LYS A 75 12.21 6.01 12.48
CA LYS A 75 13.25 6.92 11.98
C LYS A 75 14.53 6.12 11.74
N PRO A 76 15.24 6.35 10.62
CA PRO A 76 16.56 5.78 10.42
C PRO A 76 17.47 6.34 11.51
N GLN A 77 17.76 5.53 12.52
CA GLN A 77 19.01 5.70 13.25
C GLN A 77 20.12 5.05 12.42
N GLU A 78 21.36 5.44 12.67
CA GLU A 78 22.61 5.06 11.97
C GLU A 78 22.83 3.55 11.78
N THR A 79 21.97 2.70 12.33
CA THR A 79 21.96 1.25 12.09
C THR A 79 20.74 0.90 11.23
N ASN A 80 20.96 0.34 10.04
CA ASN A 80 19.96 -0.18 9.07
C ASN A 80 19.10 -1.35 9.62
N THR A 81 18.66 -1.28 10.87
CA THR A 81 18.10 -2.42 11.62
C THR A 81 16.62 -2.27 11.94
N ARG A 82 15.92 -1.29 11.34
CA ARG A 82 14.47 -1.09 11.55
C ARG A 82 13.72 -1.02 10.22
N PRO A 83 12.48 -1.53 10.16
CA PRO A 83 11.62 -1.40 8.97
C PRO A 83 11.23 0.06 8.75
N ASN A 84 10.85 0.45 7.53
CA ASN A 84 10.40 1.82 7.28
C ASN A 84 9.18 2.20 8.14
N PHE A 85 8.19 1.32 8.24
CA PHE A 85 6.99 1.53 9.06
C PHE A 85 6.57 0.28 9.81
N VAL A 86 5.94 0.52 10.94
CA VAL A 86 5.12 -0.48 11.63
C VAL A 86 3.72 0.07 11.73
N ILE A 87 2.73 -0.74 11.38
CA ILE A 87 1.31 -0.41 11.53
C ILE A 87 0.76 -1.24 12.68
N GLU A 88 0.20 -0.55 13.66
CA GLU A 88 -0.35 -1.12 14.87
C GLU A 88 -1.87 -0.99 14.87
N ARG A 89 -2.57 -1.95 15.48
CA ARG A 89 -4.01 -1.87 15.73
C ARG A 89 -4.27 -1.93 17.23
N LEU A 90 -5.29 -1.21 17.69
CA LEU A 90 -5.82 -1.28 19.04
C LEU A 90 -6.73 -2.51 19.17
N TRP A 91 -6.38 -3.43 20.07
CA TRP A 91 -7.23 -4.57 20.44
C TRP A 91 -8.23 -4.22 21.53
N GLU A 92 -9.24 -5.07 21.71
CA GLU A 92 -10.31 -4.90 22.72
C GLU A 92 -9.80 -4.74 24.16
N ASN A 93 -8.59 -5.23 24.44
CA ASN A 93 -7.90 -5.08 25.72
C ASN A 93 -7.13 -3.75 25.86
N ASN A 94 -7.43 -2.74 25.04
CA ASN A 94 -6.75 -1.44 24.98
C ASN A 94 -5.23 -1.53 24.74
N THR A 95 -4.77 -2.56 24.06
CA THR A 95 -3.35 -2.76 23.74
C THR A 95 -3.11 -2.56 22.25
N PHE A 96 -2.12 -1.75 21.90
CA PHE A 96 -1.60 -1.70 20.53
C PHE A 96 -0.73 -2.91 20.23
N ILE A 97 -1.06 -3.62 19.16
CA ILE A 97 -0.30 -4.77 18.66
C ILE A 97 0.12 -4.47 17.22
N LYS A 98 1.38 -4.76 16.91
CA LYS A 98 1.96 -4.57 15.57
C LYS A 98 1.34 -5.58 14.61
N VAL A 99 0.62 -5.10 13.61
CA VAL A 99 -0.08 -5.96 12.64
C VAL A 99 0.72 -6.07 11.35
N ILE A 100 1.32 -4.97 10.93
CA ILE A 100 2.02 -4.88 9.63
C ILE A 100 3.42 -4.33 9.84
N VAL A 101 4.40 -4.96 9.22
CA VAL A 101 5.73 -4.41 8.98
C VAL A 101 5.83 -4.03 7.51
N VAL A 102 6.26 -2.80 7.24
CA VAL A 102 6.42 -2.30 5.86
C VAL A 102 7.89 -2.05 5.59
N GLU A 103 8.41 -2.73 4.58
CA GLU A 103 9.69 -2.42 3.95
C GLU A 103 9.42 -1.88 2.55
N ALA A 104 9.70 -0.60 2.36
CA ALA A 104 9.45 0.14 1.15
C ALA A 104 10.77 0.47 0.45
N LYS A 105 10.79 0.23 -0.85
CA LYS A 105 11.87 0.60 -1.74
C LYS A 105 11.39 1.56 -2.84
N PRO A 106 12.32 2.37 -3.36
CA PRO A 106 12.07 3.27 -4.49
C PRO A 106 11.59 2.52 -5.74
N GLN A 107 10.84 3.21 -6.60
CA GLN A 107 10.27 2.63 -7.83
C GLN A 107 11.33 2.18 -8.83
N GLN A 108 12.53 2.76 -8.77
CA GLN A 108 13.65 2.39 -9.63
C GLN A 108 14.26 1.01 -9.28
N GLN A 109 13.97 0.47 -8.10
CA GLN A 109 14.34 -0.90 -7.76
C GLN A 109 13.38 -1.89 -8.40
N THR A 110 13.87 -3.09 -8.72
CA THR A 110 13.02 -4.14 -9.26
C THR A 110 12.35 -4.91 -8.14
N MET A 111 11.15 -5.34 -8.45
CA MET A 111 10.37 -6.27 -7.64
C MET A 111 10.87 -7.72 -7.79
N GLU A 112 11.77 -8.00 -8.75
CA GLU A 112 12.52 -9.27 -8.79
C GLU A 112 13.17 -9.54 -7.43
N GLN A 113 13.34 -10.81 -7.07
CA GLN A 113 13.71 -11.27 -5.71
C GLN A 113 14.99 -10.59 -5.22
N ASP A 114 14.83 -9.44 -4.58
CA ASP A 114 15.86 -8.79 -3.81
C ASP A 114 15.94 -9.55 -2.50
N HIS A 115 16.72 -10.64 -2.54
CA HIS A 115 16.92 -11.54 -1.42
C HIS A 115 17.28 -10.78 -0.13
N GLN A 116 18.04 -9.69 -0.27
CA GLN A 116 18.42 -8.84 0.85
C GLN A 116 17.21 -8.11 1.45
N THR A 117 16.29 -7.59 0.63
CA THR A 117 15.05 -6.96 1.11
C THR A 117 14.12 -7.96 1.79
N ASP A 118 13.99 -9.17 1.25
CA ASP A 118 13.16 -10.22 1.84
C ASP A 118 13.75 -10.70 3.18
N GLU A 119 15.07 -10.84 3.30
CA GLU A 119 15.76 -11.15 4.57
C GLU A 119 15.56 -10.05 5.62
N GLN A 120 15.68 -8.77 5.23
CA GLN A 120 15.42 -7.63 6.10
C GLN A 120 13.97 -7.64 6.60
N LEU A 121 13.02 -7.79 5.67
CA LEU A 121 11.59 -7.82 5.98
C LEU A 121 11.24 -9.00 6.91
N LEU A 122 11.82 -10.18 6.67
CA LEU A 122 11.66 -11.33 7.55
C LEU A 122 12.22 -11.05 8.95
N SER A 123 13.43 -10.53 9.05
CA SER A 123 14.08 -10.19 10.33
C SER A 123 13.24 -9.21 11.15
N TYR A 124 12.73 -8.15 10.51
CA TYR A 124 11.86 -7.18 11.15
C TYR A 124 10.53 -7.79 11.60
N SER A 125 9.95 -8.67 10.77
CA SER A 125 8.70 -9.37 11.08
C SER A 125 8.87 -10.32 12.27
N LEU A 126 9.96 -11.09 12.32
CA LEU A 126 10.27 -11.98 13.44
C LEU A 126 10.50 -11.22 14.73
N ASN A 127 11.22 -10.08 14.68
CA ASN A 127 11.42 -9.23 15.85
C ASN A 127 10.08 -8.65 16.35
N ALA A 128 9.28 -8.08 15.45
CA ALA A 128 7.96 -7.56 15.80
C ALA A 128 7.05 -8.64 16.40
N LEU A 129 6.99 -9.82 15.78
CA LEU A 129 6.24 -10.97 16.28
C LEU A 129 6.74 -11.40 17.67
N HIS A 130 8.05 -11.51 17.87
CA HIS A 130 8.62 -11.86 19.18
C HIS A 130 8.24 -10.86 20.27
N THR A 131 8.34 -9.56 20.00
CA THR A 131 7.91 -8.52 20.96
C THR A 131 6.40 -8.54 21.24
N GLY A 132 5.59 -8.96 20.27
CA GLY A 132 4.14 -9.08 20.39
C GLY A 132 3.66 -10.35 21.07
N GLN A 133 4.48 -11.40 21.18
CA GLN A 133 4.10 -12.69 21.78
C GLN A 133 3.60 -12.54 23.23
N GLN A 134 4.18 -11.62 24.01
CA GLN A 134 3.72 -11.32 25.38
C GLN A 134 2.28 -10.78 25.42
N LYS A 135 1.81 -10.19 24.32
CA LYS A 135 0.44 -9.68 24.12
C LYS A 135 -0.49 -10.71 23.47
N GLY A 136 -0.04 -11.96 23.30
CA GLY A 136 -0.79 -13.03 22.67
C GLY A 136 -0.67 -13.09 21.15
N GLN A 137 0.16 -12.25 20.52
CA GLN A 137 0.34 -12.24 19.07
C GLN A 137 0.92 -13.58 18.57
N ARG A 138 0.30 -14.15 17.54
CA ARG A 138 0.68 -15.42 16.90
C ARG A 138 1.11 -15.26 15.45
N LYS A 139 0.69 -14.19 14.78
CA LYS A 139 1.09 -13.87 13.41
C LYS A 139 1.26 -12.36 13.18
N ILE A 140 1.96 -12.01 12.10
CA ILE A 140 2.14 -10.65 11.63
C ILE A 140 2.16 -10.65 10.09
N TYR A 141 1.78 -9.52 9.50
CA TYR A 141 1.84 -9.32 8.05
C TYR A 141 3.06 -8.49 7.69
N ALA A 142 3.68 -8.80 6.56
CA ALA A 142 4.86 -8.14 6.07
C ALA A 142 4.59 -7.65 4.65
N LEU A 143 4.74 -6.34 4.42
CA LEU A 143 4.55 -5.71 3.12
C LEU A 143 5.90 -5.30 2.56
N ARG A 144 6.26 -5.87 1.41
CA ARG A 144 7.29 -5.32 0.54
C ARG A 144 6.62 -4.38 -0.45
N VAL A 145 7.01 -3.12 -0.45
CA VAL A 145 6.47 -2.08 -1.33
C VAL A 145 7.57 -1.61 -2.25
N VAL A 146 7.38 -1.66 -3.56
CA VAL A 146 8.35 -1.16 -4.54
C VAL A 146 7.59 -0.34 -5.58
N GLY A 147 7.77 0.97 -5.55
CA GLY A 147 6.93 1.87 -6.33
C GLY A 147 5.45 1.67 -6.01
N VAL A 148 4.64 1.30 -7.01
CA VAL A 148 3.19 1.06 -6.85
C VAL A 148 2.82 -0.38 -6.48
N TYR A 149 3.79 -1.29 -6.54
CA TYR A 149 3.57 -2.73 -6.33
C TYR A 149 3.69 -3.09 -4.85
N ILE A 150 2.80 -3.96 -4.38
CA ILE A 150 2.83 -4.49 -3.01
C ILE A 150 2.87 -6.01 -3.03
N MET A 151 3.89 -6.61 -2.42
CA MET A 151 3.91 -8.03 -2.12
C MET A 151 3.66 -8.24 -0.63
N THR A 152 2.69 -9.11 -0.33
CA THR A 152 2.29 -9.38 1.05
C THR A 152 2.67 -10.79 1.45
N TYR A 153 3.25 -10.87 2.64
CA TYR A 153 3.58 -12.12 3.28
C TYR A 153 2.91 -12.20 4.66
N MET A 154 2.64 -13.42 5.08
CA MET A 154 2.31 -13.74 6.46
C MET A 154 3.53 -14.39 7.11
N VAL A 155 3.81 -14.02 8.37
CA VAL A 155 4.77 -14.69 9.24
C VAL A 155 4.04 -15.10 10.50
N SER A 156 4.10 -16.38 10.86
CA SER A 156 3.45 -16.90 12.08
C SER A 156 4.46 -17.59 12.98
N ILE A 157 4.10 -17.79 14.24
CA ILE A 157 4.97 -18.51 15.19
C ILE A 157 5.20 -19.97 14.77
N ASN A 158 4.26 -20.56 14.02
CA ASN A 158 4.32 -21.94 13.55
C ASN A 158 5.05 -22.04 12.21
N GLN A 159 5.12 -20.93 11.47
CA GLN A 159 5.80 -20.82 10.18
C GLN A 159 6.57 -19.49 10.14
N PRO A 160 7.76 -19.45 10.76
CA PRO A 160 8.57 -18.23 10.90
C PRO A 160 9.34 -17.91 9.61
N SER A 161 8.63 -17.91 8.48
CA SER A 161 9.15 -17.59 7.15
C SER A 161 8.15 -16.70 6.41
N LEU A 162 8.64 -15.92 5.44
CA LEU A 162 7.77 -15.14 4.56
C LEU A 162 6.89 -16.07 3.72
N THR A 163 5.63 -16.23 4.11
CA THR A 163 4.65 -17.04 3.37
C THR A 163 3.87 -16.11 2.46
N PRO A 164 4.02 -16.18 1.11
CA PRO A 164 3.32 -15.29 0.21
C PRO A 164 1.81 -15.48 0.34
N MET A 165 1.06 -14.38 0.44
CA MET A 165 -0.41 -14.41 0.50
C MET A 165 -1.04 -14.13 -0.85
N VAL A 166 -0.61 -13.04 -1.47
CA VAL A 166 -1.01 -12.60 -2.81
C VAL A 166 0.21 -11.93 -3.42
N SER A 167 0.57 -12.28 -4.66
CA SER A 167 1.66 -11.63 -5.39
C SER A 167 1.09 -10.80 -6.54
N ASP A 168 1.46 -9.52 -6.55
CA ASP A 168 0.93 -8.47 -7.41
C ASP A 168 1.60 -8.38 -8.79
N TYR A 169 2.02 -9.51 -9.40
CA TYR A 169 3.07 -9.44 -10.43
C TYR A 169 2.63 -9.55 -11.89
N MET A 170 1.35 -9.73 -12.23
CA MET A 170 1.00 -10.14 -13.61
C MET A 170 0.02 -9.28 -14.42
N ASP A 171 -0.70 -8.30 -13.85
CA ASP A 171 -1.53 -7.36 -14.65
C ASP A 171 -1.93 -6.12 -13.83
N SER A 172 -1.72 -4.92 -14.37
CA SER A 172 -2.18 -3.63 -13.81
C SER A 172 -3.64 -3.59 -13.37
N LYS A 173 -4.55 -4.33 -14.04
CA LYS A 173 -5.96 -4.45 -13.63
C LYS A 173 -6.17 -5.41 -12.47
N GLN A 174 -5.30 -6.41 -12.32
CA GLN A 174 -5.29 -7.32 -11.19
C GLN A 174 -4.66 -6.66 -9.95
N HIS A 175 -3.81 -5.63 -10.13
CA HIS A 175 -3.12 -4.97 -9.01
C HIS A 175 -4.05 -4.35 -8.00
N ALA A 176 -4.97 -3.49 -8.45
CA ALA A 176 -5.82 -2.80 -7.52
C ALA A 176 -6.76 -3.77 -6.77
N ALA A 177 -7.22 -4.84 -7.43
CA ALA A 177 -8.02 -5.88 -6.78
C ALA A 177 -7.21 -6.71 -5.76
N ALA A 178 -5.97 -7.06 -6.09
CA ALA A 178 -5.06 -7.79 -5.21
C ALA A 178 -4.70 -6.98 -3.96
N ILE A 179 -4.39 -5.68 -4.13
CA ILE A 179 -4.08 -4.79 -3.00
C ILE A 179 -5.31 -4.62 -2.10
N VAL A 180 -6.51 -4.45 -2.66
CA VAL A 180 -7.75 -4.39 -1.86
C VAL A 180 -7.94 -5.69 -1.07
N GLN A 181 -7.79 -6.85 -1.72
CA GLN A 181 -7.92 -8.15 -1.07
C GLN A 181 -6.90 -8.34 0.06
N ILE A 182 -5.66 -7.87 -0.12
CA ILE A 182 -4.62 -7.86 0.91
C ILE A 182 -5.11 -7.06 2.14
N PHE A 183 -5.55 -5.82 1.92
CA PHE A 183 -5.94 -4.93 3.02
C PHE A 183 -7.21 -5.42 3.71
N ASP A 184 -8.19 -5.96 2.98
CA ASP A 184 -9.39 -6.58 3.55
C ASP A 184 -9.02 -7.80 4.41
N THR A 185 -8.10 -8.65 3.92
CA THR A 185 -7.63 -9.82 4.67
C THR A 185 -6.95 -9.39 5.97
N ILE A 186 -6.08 -8.38 5.92
CA ILE A 186 -5.38 -7.87 7.10
C ILE A 186 -6.35 -7.19 8.07
N LYS A 187 -7.36 -6.47 7.57
CA LYS A 187 -8.39 -5.80 8.38
C LYS A 187 -9.20 -6.80 9.19
N ALA A 188 -9.58 -7.90 8.54
CA ALA A 188 -10.36 -8.98 9.14
C ALA A 188 -9.51 -9.94 9.99
N ALA A 189 -8.18 -9.86 9.92
CA ALA A 189 -7.30 -10.79 10.60
C ALA A 189 -7.29 -10.61 12.12
N ASP A 190 -7.51 -11.71 12.83
CA ASP A 190 -7.13 -11.82 14.22
C ASP A 190 -5.68 -12.32 14.32
N VAL A 191 -4.76 -11.41 14.65
CA VAL A 191 -3.32 -11.73 14.80
C VAL A 191 -3.02 -12.55 16.06
N LEU A 192 -4.00 -12.75 16.94
CA LEU A 192 -3.91 -13.59 18.13
C LEU A 192 -4.17 -15.08 17.83
N VAL A 193 -4.71 -15.37 16.64
CA VAL A 193 -4.90 -16.73 16.13
C VAL A 193 -3.72 -17.07 15.21
N PRO A 194 -3.16 -18.29 15.27
CA PRO A 194 -2.07 -18.71 14.38
C PRO A 194 -2.35 -18.54 12.88
#